data_AF-A0A962B016-F1
#
_entry.id   AF-A0A962B016-F1
#
_cell.length_a   1.000
_cell.length_b   1.000
_cell.length_c   1.000
_cell.angle_alpha   90.00
_cell.angle_beta   90.00
_cell.angle_gamma   90.00
#
_symmetry.space_group_name_H-M   'P 1'
#
loop_
_entity.id
_entity.type
_entity.pdbx_description
1 polymer ?
#
loop_
_entity_poly.entity_id
_entity_poly.type
_entity_poly.pdbx_seq_one_letter_code
_entity_poly.pdbx_strand_id
1 'polypeptide(L)'
;MPSKGARGFVAFIFIVLGLSFIATTATLFYEFGFKTALDLAAFDSQLFWFFPIFGVLALFAFYLPSAVFTDMYWRYVQPLGRVRFIFGFFVVIALTAAVTVVMLHVSTRSAWEIAPKRLASDRGQPSGCWKRGPDKGAGCTAGPVLDVVLATRAASESRVGLARFVRDCDPDPLLETSEENSKLRHCFPANKALNAKQCCDAQFRFRSSVQDLYAQAANRSLTYRVHVMLLPLKIFFLLVVVIIGLMLAFWRKKVDTHYEPIIKQLERGVLVGAFAMLFWPLTFHANLQSWSVLYGSTPGGSDAIFVPFTGMSWAMEPIVRKYAALALSLSFGPWALLLLFFFFRKKDIEATVRTAGVILSGLAVLKFDDLIDLSNRFLGSGSGYSSFLAMLLIFIGGLYLLARSRRLKIVAPEVPSSVKTPG
;
A
#
# COMPACT_ATOMS: atom_id res chain seq x y z
N MET A 1 -24.38 14.77 -16.56
CA MET A 1 -22.94 14.42 -16.66
C MET A 1 -22.12 15.54 -16.03
N PRO A 2 -20.92 15.28 -15.47
CA PRO A 2 -20.07 16.33 -14.93
C PRO A 2 -19.62 17.30 -16.02
N SER A 3 -19.39 18.57 -15.67
CA SER A 3 -18.89 19.59 -16.60
C SER A 3 -17.54 19.21 -17.23
N LYS A 4 -17.29 19.74 -18.44
CA LYS A 4 -16.01 19.58 -19.14
C LYS A 4 -14.84 20.10 -18.29
N GLY A 5 -15.02 21.21 -17.57
CA GLY A 5 -14.02 21.79 -16.67
C GLY A 5 -13.64 20.85 -15.51
N ALA A 6 -14.63 20.34 -14.77
CA ALA A 6 -14.37 19.38 -13.68
C ALA A 6 -13.66 18.12 -14.18
N ARG A 7 -14.06 17.60 -15.35
CA ARG A 7 -13.43 16.44 -15.98
C ARG A 7 -11.99 16.69 -16.40
N GLY A 8 -11.69 17.87 -16.94
CA GLY A 8 -10.34 18.26 -17.35
C GLY A 8 -9.41 18.45 -16.15
N PHE A 9 -9.88 19.14 -15.11
CA PHE A 9 -9.14 19.34 -13.86
C PHE A 9 -8.74 18.01 -13.20
N VAL A 10 -9.71 17.11 -13.00
CA VAL A 10 -9.46 15.80 -12.40
C VAL A 10 -8.54 14.95 -13.29
N ALA A 11 -8.73 14.99 -14.61
CA ALA A 11 -7.88 14.24 -15.53
C ALA A 11 -6.41 14.69 -15.42
N PHE A 12 -6.16 16.00 -15.38
CA PHE A 12 -4.81 16.55 -15.21
C PHE A 12 -4.15 16.04 -13.92
N ILE A 13 -4.83 16.17 -12.78
CA ILE A 13 -4.32 15.68 -11.49
C ILE A 13 -4.04 14.19 -11.56
N PHE A 14 -4.97 13.39 -12.09
CA PHE A 14 -4.84 11.94 -12.13
C PHE A 14 -3.73 11.47 -13.07
N ILE A 15 -3.45 12.19 -14.16
CA ILE A 15 -2.30 11.93 -15.03
C ILE A 15 -0.99 12.16 -14.27
N VAL A 16 -0.87 13.29 -13.56
CA VAL A 16 0.32 13.59 -12.74
C VAL A 16 0.54 12.51 -11.68
N LEU A 17 -0.54 12.08 -11.00
CA LEU A 17 -0.48 10.99 -10.02
C LEU A 17 -0.05 9.66 -10.68
N GLY A 18 -0.67 9.28 -11.80
CA GLY A 18 -0.34 8.04 -12.50
C GLY A 18 1.11 7.99 -12.99
N LEU A 19 1.61 9.10 -13.55
CA LEU A 19 3.01 9.23 -13.94
C LEU A 19 3.95 9.09 -12.73
N SER A 20 3.57 9.66 -11.57
CA SER A 20 4.39 9.54 -10.35
C SER A 20 4.52 8.08 -9.86
N PHE A 21 3.47 7.27 -10.04
CA PHE A 21 3.47 5.85 -9.65
C PHE A 21 4.43 5.05 -10.52
N ILE A 22 4.39 5.29 -11.84
CA ILE A 22 5.24 4.60 -12.81
C ILE A 22 6.68 5.06 -12.71
N ALA A 23 6.93 6.37 -12.54
CA ALA A 23 8.28 6.93 -12.54
C ALA A 23 9.19 6.36 -11.46
N THR A 24 8.66 6.10 -10.26
CA THR A 24 9.47 5.52 -9.17
C THR A 24 9.91 4.09 -9.52
N THR A 25 8.98 3.25 -10.00
CA THR A 25 9.29 1.88 -10.41
C THR A 25 10.19 1.85 -11.64
N ALA A 26 9.95 2.69 -12.65
CA ALA A 26 10.81 2.78 -13.82
C ALA A 26 12.26 3.15 -13.45
N THR A 27 12.44 4.06 -12.49
CA THR A 27 13.78 4.43 -11.99
C THR A 27 14.48 3.26 -11.30
N LEU A 28 13.76 2.45 -10.52
CA LEU A 28 14.30 1.23 -9.90
C LEU A 28 14.85 0.26 -10.97
N PHE A 29 14.06 0.00 -12.01
CA PHE A 29 14.46 -0.90 -13.11
C PHE A 29 15.63 -0.35 -13.92
N TYR A 30 15.66 0.97 -14.13
CA TYR A 30 16.78 1.63 -14.79
C TYR A 30 18.07 1.55 -13.97
N GLU A 31 18.00 1.77 -12.65
CA GLU A 31 19.18 1.86 -11.79
C GLU A 31 19.75 0.50 -11.37
N PHE A 32 18.89 -0.46 -10.99
CA PHE A 32 19.32 -1.76 -10.45
C PHE A 32 19.39 -2.87 -11.51
N GLY A 33 18.89 -2.62 -12.72
CA GLY A 33 18.75 -3.63 -13.77
C GLY A 33 17.62 -4.62 -13.49
N PHE A 34 17.16 -5.32 -14.53
CA PHE A 34 15.89 -6.06 -14.50
C PHE A 34 15.79 -7.11 -13.36
N LYS A 35 16.83 -7.95 -13.19
CA LYS A 35 16.79 -9.05 -12.20
C LYS A 35 16.74 -8.52 -10.76
N THR A 36 17.68 -7.67 -10.39
CA THR A 36 17.75 -7.12 -9.01
C THR A 36 16.58 -6.18 -8.73
N ALA A 37 16.14 -5.40 -9.72
CA ALA A 37 14.95 -4.55 -9.58
C ALA A 37 13.70 -5.37 -9.34
N LEU A 38 13.51 -6.53 -9.98
CA LEU A 38 12.38 -7.43 -9.69
C LEU A 38 12.42 -7.94 -8.25
N ASP A 39 13.60 -8.34 -7.78
CA ASP A 39 13.75 -8.87 -6.43
C ASP A 39 13.42 -7.80 -5.37
N LEU A 40 13.91 -6.57 -5.58
CA LEU A 40 13.62 -5.42 -4.71
C LEU A 40 12.16 -4.94 -4.85
N ALA A 41 11.59 -4.96 -6.05
CA ALA A 41 10.20 -4.59 -6.29
C ALA A 41 9.23 -5.56 -5.60
N ALA A 42 9.55 -6.86 -5.63
CA ALA A 42 8.81 -7.87 -4.88
C ALA A 42 8.94 -7.67 -3.37
N PHE A 43 10.15 -7.40 -2.88
CA PHE A 43 10.36 -7.16 -1.46
C PHE A 43 9.55 -5.97 -0.94
N ASP A 44 9.61 -4.83 -1.64
CA ASP A 44 8.87 -3.59 -1.33
C ASP A 44 7.63 -3.42 -2.22
N SER A 45 6.81 -4.48 -2.30
CA SER A 45 5.66 -4.59 -3.23
C SER A 45 4.60 -3.50 -3.08
N GLN A 46 4.37 -3.02 -1.85
CA GLN A 46 3.48 -1.90 -1.54
C GLN A 46 3.83 -0.63 -2.35
N LEU A 47 5.09 -0.46 -2.72
CA LEU A 47 5.58 0.71 -3.43
C LEU A 47 5.68 0.43 -4.92
N PHE A 48 6.31 -0.70 -5.28
CA PHE A 48 6.73 -0.97 -6.65
C PHE A 48 5.74 -1.83 -7.45
N TRP A 49 4.87 -2.60 -6.80
CA TRP A 49 3.81 -3.35 -7.47
C TRP A 49 2.45 -2.68 -7.32
N PHE A 50 2.08 -2.29 -6.11
CA PHE A 50 0.75 -1.76 -5.85
C PHE A 50 0.49 -0.46 -6.63
N PHE A 51 1.31 0.58 -6.47
CA PHE A 51 1.04 1.88 -7.09
C PHE A 51 0.95 1.84 -8.63
N PRO A 52 1.91 1.24 -9.37
CA PRO A 52 1.84 1.23 -10.82
C PRO A 52 0.74 0.32 -11.39
N ILE A 53 0.29 -0.69 -10.63
CA ILE A 53 -0.78 -1.61 -11.07
C ILE A 53 -2.12 -1.15 -10.48
N PHE A 54 -2.34 -1.41 -9.20
CA PHE A 54 -3.61 -1.17 -8.53
C PHE A 54 -3.87 0.31 -8.25
N GLY A 55 -2.84 1.11 -7.97
CA GLY A 55 -2.97 2.57 -7.84
C GLY A 55 -3.44 3.22 -9.14
N VAL A 56 -2.87 2.82 -10.28
CA VAL A 56 -3.31 3.28 -11.61
C VAL A 56 -4.74 2.81 -11.91
N LEU A 57 -5.08 1.55 -11.62
CA LEU A 57 -6.44 1.06 -11.79
C LEU A 57 -7.44 1.86 -10.94
N ALA A 58 -7.08 2.17 -9.70
CA ALA A 58 -7.87 2.99 -8.80
C ALA A 58 -8.04 4.42 -9.34
N LEU A 59 -7.01 5.05 -9.94
CA LEU A 59 -7.16 6.33 -10.63
C LEU A 59 -8.22 6.26 -11.75
N PHE A 60 -8.18 5.23 -12.59
CA PHE A 60 -9.20 5.05 -13.63
C PHE A 60 -10.61 4.84 -13.04
N ALA A 61 -10.70 4.09 -11.95
CA ALA A 61 -11.95 3.75 -11.29
C ALA A 61 -12.58 4.96 -10.57
N PHE A 62 -11.77 5.75 -9.86
CA PHE A 62 -12.20 6.92 -9.09
C PHE A 62 -12.24 8.22 -9.91
N TYR A 63 -11.85 8.20 -11.18
CA TYR A 63 -11.93 9.36 -12.07
C TYR A 63 -13.34 9.96 -12.13
N LEU A 64 -14.36 9.12 -12.38
CA LEU A 64 -15.73 9.59 -12.50
C LEU A 64 -16.29 10.12 -11.16
N PRO A 65 -16.15 9.40 -10.03
CA PRO A 65 -16.49 9.95 -8.71
C PRO A 65 -15.86 11.31 -8.42
N SER A 66 -14.56 11.44 -8.66
CA SER A 66 -13.84 12.70 -8.43
C SER A 66 -14.38 13.84 -9.28
N ALA A 67 -14.67 13.58 -10.56
CA ALA A 67 -15.25 14.57 -11.46
C ALA A 67 -16.67 14.97 -11.04
N VAL A 68 -17.49 14.02 -10.58
CA VAL A 68 -18.84 14.27 -10.05
C VAL A 68 -18.77 15.17 -8.82
N PHE A 69 -17.89 14.88 -7.85
CA PHE A 69 -17.79 15.68 -6.64
C PHE A 69 -17.26 17.08 -6.91
N THR A 70 -16.26 17.21 -7.78
CA THR A 70 -15.72 18.51 -8.20
C THR A 70 -16.83 19.36 -8.83
N ASP A 71 -17.61 18.79 -9.75
CA ASP A 71 -18.74 19.48 -10.40
C ASP A 71 -19.86 19.81 -9.40
N MET A 72 -20.18 18.88 -8.50
CA MET A 72 -21.25 19.03 -7.52
C MET A 72 -20.98 20.16 -6.54
N TYR A 73 -19.77 20.27 -6.00
CA TYR A 73 -19.39 21.36 -5.11
C TYR A 73 -19.44 22.72 -5.82
N TRP A 74 -19.21 22.74 -7.13
CA TRP A 74 -19.21 23.98 -7.90
C TRP A 74 -20.60 24.49 -8.27
N ARG A 75 -21.57 23.58 -8.42
CA ARG A 75 -22.91 23.86 -8.96
C ARG A 75 -24.07 23.67 -7.98
N TYR A 76 -24.01 22.65 -7.13
CA TYR A 76 -25.16 22.17 -6.35
C TYR A 76 -24.98 22.27 -4.82
N VAL A 77 -23.80 22.69 -4.35
CA VAL A 77 -23.55 22.94 -2.93
C VAL A 77 -23.55 24.46 -2.69
N GLN A 78 -24.68 25.00 -2.27
CA GLN A 78 -24.85 26.42 -1.93
C GLN A 78 -24.94 26.62 -0.41
N PRO A 79 -24.56 27.81 0.11
CA PRO A 79 -24.00 28.97 -0.61
C PRO A 79 -22.48 28.90 -0.84
N LEU A 80 -21.73 28.18 0.01
CA LEU A 80 -20.25 28.24 0.04
C LEU A 80 -19.54 27.02 -0.59
N GLY A 81 -20.16 26.29 -1.51
CA GLY A 81 -19.58 25.04 -2.05
C GLY A 81 -18.20 25.22 -2.68
N ARG A 82 -18.00 26.28 -3.48
CA ARG A 82 -16.72 26.57 -4.14
C ARG A 82 -15.60 26.84 -3.13
N VAL A 83 -15.89 27.67 -2.13
CA VAL A 83 -14.95 28.00 -1.05
C VAL A 83 -14.60 26.75 -0.26
N ARG A 84 -15.60 25.92 0.10
CA ARG A 84 -15.37 24.65 0.80
C ARG A 84 -14.53 23.67 0.01
N PHE A 85 -14.70 23.61 -1.32
CA PHE A 85 -13.88 22.76 -2.18
C PHE A 85 -12.43 23.24 -2.23
N ILE A 86 -12.20 24.53 -2.48
CA ILE A 86 -10.85 25.11 -2.54
C ILE A 86 -10.14 24.96 -1.19
N PHE A 87 -10.82 25.33 -0.10
CA PHE A 87 -10.30 25.18 1.25
C PHE A 87 -9.97 23.72 1.56
N GLY A 88 -10.91 22.80 1.28
CA GLY A 88 -10.70 21.36 1.47
C GLY A 88 -9.49 20.85 0.67
N PHE A 89 -9.34 21.29 -0.58
CA PHE A 89 -8.20 20.92 -1.42
C PHE A 89 -6.86 21.37 -0.82
N PHE A 90 -6.77 22.62 -0.33
CA PHE A 90 -5.57 23.10 0.36
C PHE A 90 -5.31 22.39 1.69
N VAL A 91 -6.35 22.05 2.45
CA VAL A 91 -6.22 21.23 3.66
C VAL A 91 -5.60 19.88 3.33
N VAL A 92 -6.02 19.24 2.24
CA VAL A 92 -5.44 17.95 1.80
C VAL A 92 -3.98 18.11 1.39
N ILE A 93 -3.61 19.20 0.70
CA ILE A 93 -2.20 19.49 0.38
C ILE A 93 -1.38 19.69 1.65
N ALA A 94 -1.87 20.45 2.62
CA ALA A 94 -1.18 20.68 3.89
C ALA A 94 -0.99 19.36 4.67
N LEU A 95 -2.05 18.54 4.74
CA LEU A 95 -1.99 17.22 5.38
C LEU A 95 -1.00 16.29 4.65
N THR A 96 -0.98 16.33 3.33
CA THR A 96 -0.02 15.58 2.50
C THR A 96 1.42 15.96 2.85
N ALA A 97 1.71 17.26 2.94
CA ALA A 97 3.04 17.74 3.29
C ALA A 97 3.44 17.30 4.71
N ALA A 98 2.54 17.42 5.68
CA ALA A 98 2.78 16.99 7.06
C ALA A 98 3.10 15.48 7.15
N VAL A 99 2.30 14.63 6.50
CA VAL A 99 2.52 13.19 6.46
C VAL A 99 3.82 12.84 5.71
N THR A 100 4.18 13.59 4.66
CA THR A 100 5.44 13.39 3.94
C THR A 100 6.63 13.63 4.85
N VAL A 101 6.65 14.76 5.56
CA VAL A 101 7.74 15.09 6.50
C VAL A 101 7.89 13.96 7.51
N VAL A 102 6.78 13.47 8.06
CA VAL A 102 6.76 12.33 8.97
C VAL A 102 7.41 11.08 8.34
N MET A 103 6.96 10.66 7.17
CA MET A 103 7.46 9.46 6.48
C MET A 103 8.96 9.53 6.13
N LEU A 104 9.53 10.72 5.98
CA LEU A 104 10.96 10.86 5.66
C LEU A 104 11.89 10.67 6.86
N HIS A 105 11.37 10.86 8.09
CA HIS A 105 12.14 10.74 9.33
C HIS A 105 12.22 9.31 9.89
N VAL A 106 11.63 8.34 9.20
CA VAL A 106 11.69 6.93 9.59
C VAL A 106 13.15 6.45 9.59
N SER A 107 13.54 5.75 10.67
CA SER A 107 14.93 5.34 10.90
C SER A 107 15.28 4.01 10.25
N THR A 108 14.30 3.18 9.90
CA THR A 108 14.52 1.97 9.11
C THR A 108 14.60 2.32 7.63
N ARG A 109 15.63 1.81 6.95
CA ARG A 109 15.92 2.12 5.54
C ARG A 109 15.84 0.85 4.71
N SER A 110 15.39 0.99 3.48
CA SER A 110 15.25 -0.12 2.53
C SER A 110 16.54 -0.31 1.73
N ALA A 111 16.81 -1.52 1.25
CA ALA A 111 17.99 -1.77 0.42
C ALA A 111 17.98 -0.93 -0.87
N TRP A 112 16.81 -0.75 -1.51
CA TRP A 112 16.69 0.06 -2.73
C TRP A 112 16.99 1.56 -2.52
N GLU A 113 17.07 2.03 -1.28
CA GLU A 113 17.46 3.42 -0.97
C GLU A 113 18.97 3.66 -1.08
N ILE A 114 19.76 2.57 -1.10
CA ILE A 114 21.22 2.59 -1.21
C ILE A 114 21.60 2.31 -2.67
N ALA A 115 22.57 3.06 -3.20
CA ALA A 115 23.03 2.94 -4.57
C ALA A 115 23.56 1.51 -4.87
N PRO A 116 23.27 0.93 -6.06
CA PRO A 116 23.60 -0.46 -6.38
C PRO A 116 25.11 -0.75 -6.28
N LYS A 117 25.96 0.21 -6.67
CA LYS A 117 27.43 0.07 -6.54
C LYS A 117 27.88 -0.11 -5.09
N ARG A 118 27.20 0.53 -4.14
CA ARG A 118 27.53 0.45 -2.71
C ARG A 118 27.04 -0.87 -2.11
N LEU A 119 25.83 -1.29 -2.45
CA LEU A 119 25.34 -2.62 -2.09
C LEU A 119 26.24 -3.73 -2.62
N ALA A 120 26.74 -3.61 -3.85
CA ALA A 120 27.65 -4.59 -4.43
C ALA A 120 29.03 -4.64 -3.74
N SER A 121 29.44 -3.54 -3.09
CA SER A 121 30.69 -3.48 -2.31
C SER A 121 30.53 -3.94 -0.86
N ASP A 122 29.30 -4.13 -0.39
CA ASP A 122 29.04 -4.58 0.97
C ASP A 122 29.49 -6.04 1.15
N ARG A 123 30.27 -6.28 2.20
CA ARG A 123 30.84 -7.60 2.53
C ARG A 123 30.31 -8.17 3.83
N GLY A 124 29.35 -7.49 4.47
CA GLY A 124 28.83 -7.88 5.79
C GLY A 124 29.85 -7.72 6.91
N GLN A 125 29.48 -8.21 8.08
CA GLN A 125 30.24 -8.10 9.33
C GLN A 125 30.40 -9.46 10.00
N PRO A 126 31.65 -9.93 10.21
CA PRO A 126 32.90 -9.39 9.67
C PRO A 126 32.96 -9.51 8.13
N SER A 127 33.80 -8.72 7.48
CA SER A 127 33.91 -8.69 6.00
C SER A 127 34.16 -10.10 5.44
N GLY A 128 33.34 -10.52 4.48
CA GLY A 128 33.47 -11.81 3.80
C GLY A 128 32.93 -13.00 4.61
N CYS A 129 32.24 -12.76 5.73
CA CYS A 129 31.63 -13.82 6.53
C CYS A 129 30.50 -14.56 5.78
N TRP A 130 29.88 -13.89 4.80
CA TRP A 130 28.64 -14.37 4.18
C TRP A 130 28.89 -15.42 3.12
N LYS A 131 28.20 -16.55 3.25
CA LYS A 131 28.16 -17.62 2.27
C LYS A 131 26.70 -17.95 1.96
N ARG A 132 26.36 -18.05 0.67
CA ARG A 132 25.00 -18.40 0.23
C ARG A 132 24.64 -19.85 0.64
N GLY A 133 23.46 -20.00 1.21
CA GLY A 133 22.88 -21.27 1.67
C GLY A 133 22.64 -21.29 3.19
N PRO A 134 21.67 -22.09 3.66
CA PRO A 134 21.29 -22.14 5.07
C PRO A 134 22.48 -22.60 5.93
N ASP A 135 22.70 -21.90 7.04
CA ASP A 135 23.70 -22.22 8.08
C ASP A 135 25.17 -22.22 7.60
N LYS A 136 25.45 -21.59 6.44
CA LYS A 136 26.82 -21.45 5.90
C LYS A 136 27.52 -20.16 6.31
N GLY A 137 26.80 -19.22 6.94
CA GLY A 137 27.34 -17.96 7.49
C GLY A 137 28.05 -18.14 8.83
N ALA A 138 28.90 -19.16 8.99
CA ALA A 138 29.62 -19.43 10.23
C ALA A 138 30.46 -18.20 10.62
N GLY A 139 30.03 -17.49 11.66
CA GLY A 139 30.69 -16.28 12.16
C GLY A 139 30.10 -14.94 11.69
N CYS A 140 29.10 -14.91 10.82
CA CYS A 140 28.43 -13.64 10.49
C CYS A 140 27.63 -13.12 11.69
N THR A 141 27.80 -11.82 11.96
CA THR A 141 26.97 -11.06 12.89
C THR A 141 25.95 -10.20 12.15
N ALA A 142 26.26 -9.78 10.92
CA ALA A 142 25.31 -9.20 9.98
C ALA A 142 25.79 -9.47 8.54
N GLY A 143 24.93 -9.97 7.67
CA GLY A 143 25.25 -10.22 6.27
C GLY A 143 25.24 -8.96 5.41
N PRO A 144 25.77 -9.03 4.17
CA PRO A 144 25.62 -7.98 3.19
C PRO A 144 24.14 -7.67 2.93
N VAL A 145 23.78 -6.40 2.88
CA VAL A 145 22.39 -5.91 2.80
C VAL A 145 21.63 -6.55 1.65
N LEU A 146 22.19 -6.51 0.43
CA LEU A 146 21.52 -7.05 -0.74
C LEU A 146 21.35 -8.58 -0.64
N ASP A 147 22.40 -9.30 -0.25
CA ASP A 147 22.33 -10.77 -0.14
C ASP A 147 21.33 -11.22 0.94
N VAL A 148 21.22 -10.51 2.06
CA VAL A 148 20.25 -10.78 3.13
C VAL A 148 18.81 -10.58 2.62
N VAL A 149 18.55 -9.50 1.90
CA VAL A 149 17.23 -9.24 1.28
C VAL A 149 16.88 -10.34 0.27
N LEU A 150 17.83 -10.71 -0.60
CA LEU A 150 17.64 -11.77 -1.59
C LEU A 150 17.40 -13.15 -0.94
N ALA A 151 18.11 -13.48 0.14
CA ALA A 151 17.91 -14.71 0.88
C ALA A 151 16.53 -14.75 1.56
N THR A 152 16.08 -13.61 2.09
CA THR A 152 14.75 -13.47 2.70
C THR A 152 13.64 -13.66 1.67
N ARG A 153 13.81 -13.05 0.49
CA ARG A 153 12.92 -13.27 -0.65
C ARG A 153 12.89 -14.72 -1.10
N ALA A 154 14.04 -15.37 -1.29
CA ALA A 154 14.10 -16.78 -1.69
C ALA A 154 13.39 -17.71 -0.68
N ALA A 155 13.51 -17.42 0.62
CA ALA A 155 12.72 -18.12 1.62
C ALA A 155 11.22 -17.83 1.49
N SER A 156 10.83 -16.58 1.25
CA SER A 156 9.42 -16.21 1.08
C SER A 156 8.78 -16.76 -0.20
N GLU A 157 9.56 -16.99 -1.27
CA GLU A 157 9.06 -17.64 -2.49
C GLU A 157 8.77 -19.13 -2.26
N SER A 158 9.61 -19.79 -1.46
CA SER A 158 9.53 -21.24 -1.23
C SER A 158 8.53 -21.65 -0.16
N ARG A 159 8.01 -20.72 0.65
CA ARG A 159 7.10 -21.03 1.76
C ARG A 159 5.96 -20.02 1.93
N VAL A 160 4.93 -20.43 2.66
CA VAL A 160 3.86 -19.52 3.11
C VAL A 160 4.31 -18.89 4.42
N GLY A 161 4.39 -17.55 4.43
CA GLY A 161 4.67 -16.78 5.64
C GLY A 161 6.12 -16.72 6.10
N LEU A 162 6.46 -15.60 6.74
CA LEU A 162 7.71 -15.42 7.48
C LEU A 162 7.48 -15.17 8.98
N ALA A 163 6.22 -15.19 9.44
CA ALA A 163 5.82 -14.73 10.78
C ALA A 163 6.57 -15.50 11.88
N ARG A 164 6.79 -16.80 11.68
CA ARG A 164 7.51 -17.66 12.62
C ARG A 164 8.99 -17.30 12.82
N PHE A 165 9.57 -16.50 11.92
CA PHE A 165 10.95 -16.02 12.03
C PHE A 165 11.06 -14.63 12.63
N VAL A 166 9.92 -13.95 12.82
CA VAL A 166 9.88 -12.68 13.53
C VAL A 166 10.28 -12.94 14.98
N ARG A 167 11.16 -12.09 15.50
CA ARG A 167 11.65 -12.15 16.88
C ARG A 167 11.20 -10.91 17.61
N ASP A 168 10.67 -11.12 18.81
CA ASP A 168 10.42 -10.05 19.76
C ASP A 168 11.74 -9.63 20.40
N CYS A 169 12.19 -8.43 20.04
CA CYS A 169 13.47 -7.88 20.47
C CYS A 169 13.36 -6.93 21.66
N ASP A 170 12.15 -6.70 22.16
CA ASP A 170 11.90 -5.91 23.36
C ASP A 170 10.85 -6.61 24.24
N PRO A 171 11.16 -7.83 24.73
CA PRO A 171 10.24 -8.56 25.58
C PRO A 171 10.02 -7.78 26.89
N ASP A 172 8.78 -7.78 27.38
CA ASP A 172 8.43 -7.13 28.64
C ASP A 172 9.32 -7.69 29.78
N PRO A 173 10.15 -6.84 30.43
CA PRO A 173 11.08 -7.30 31.46
C PRO A 173 10.38 -7.82 32.71
N LEU A 174 9.08 -7.53 32.88
CA LEU A 174 8.26 -8.00 34.00
C LEU A 174 7.62 -9.36 33.72
N LEU A 175 7.70 -9.87 32.49
CA LEU A 175 7.16 -11.16 32.11
C LEU A 175 8.28 -12.19 31.93
N GLU A 176 7.98 -13.45 32.23
CA GLU A 176 8.89 -14.56 31.95
C GLU A 176 9.21 -14.61 30.46
N THR A 177 10.48 -14.85 30.12
CA THR A 177 10.87 -15.04 28.73
C THR A 177 10.14 -16.26 28.18
N SER A 178 9.27 -16.05 27.19
CA SER A 178 8.55 -17.12 26.50
C SER A 178 9.50 -18.23 26.04
N GLU A 179 9.08 -19.49 26.15
CA GLU A 179 9.80 -20.64 25.58
C GLU A 179 10.06 -20.49 24.08
N GLU A 180 9.32 -19.63 23.39
CA GLU A 180 9.55 -19.32 21.99
C GLU A 180 10.88 -18.58 21.74
N ASN A 181 11.35 -17.82 22.73
CA ASN A 181 12.58 -17.03 22.66
C ASN A 181 13.85 -17.89 22.81
N SER A 182 13.75 -19.04 23.48
CA SER A 182 14.86 -19.99 23.63
C SER A 182 15.02 -20.92 22.42
N LYS A 183 13.97 -21.12 21.62
CA LYS A 183 14.00 -21.97 20.42
C LYS A 183 14.93 -21.41 19.35
N LEU A 184 15.86 -22.25 18.89
CA LEU A 184 16.72 -21.96 17.74
C LEU A 184 15.86 -21.91 16.47
N ARG A 185 15.87 -20.78 15.78
CA ARG A 185 15.25 -20.62 14.46
C ARG A 185 16.20 -19.85 13.55
N HIS A 186 16.01 -20.03 12.25
CA HIS A 186 16.82 -19.34 11.26
C HIS A 186 16.69 -17.81 11.41
N CYS A 187 17.83 -17.13 11.52
CA CYS A 187 17.93 -15.68 11.57
C CYS A 187 18.50 -15.17 10.25
N PHE A 188 17.69 -14.45 9.48
CA PHE A 188 18.05 -14.03 8.12
C PHE A 188 19.26 -13.10 8.06
N PRO A 189 19.39 -12.07 8.92
CA PRO A 189 20.57 -11.20 8.88
C PRO A 189 21.88 -11.92 9.18
N ALA A 190 21.85 -13.00 9.96
CA ALA A 190 23.05 -13.78 10.28
C ALA A 190 23.22 -15.03 9.40
N ASN A 191 22.19 -15.42 8.66
CA ASN A 191 22.09 -16.65 7.87
C ASN A 191 22.49 -17.92 8.64
N LYS A 192 21.96 -18.05 9.86
CA LYS A 192 22.14 -19.23 10.73
C LYS A 192 21.02 -19.36 11.74
N ALA A 193 20.82 -20.56 12.28
CA ALA A 193 19.91 -20.79 13.40
C ALA A 193 20.42 -20.13 14.70
N LEU A 194 19.62 -19.25 15.30
CA LEU A 194 19.92 -18.52 16.54
C LEU A 194 18.71 -18.49 17.47
N ASN A 195 18.96 -18.30 18.77
CA ASN A 195 17.91 -17.95 19.72
C ASN A 195 17.45 -16.49 19.51
N ALA A 196 16.37 -16.06 20.17
CA ALA A 196 15.80 -14.73 19.95
C ALA A 196 16.81 -13.61 20.27
N LYS A 197 17.47 -13.66 21.42
CA LYS A 197 18.46 -12.64 21.84
C LYS A 197 19.58 -12.46 20.82
N GLN A 198 20.22 -13.55 20.41
CA GLN A 198 21.30 -13.52 19.43
C GLN A 198 20.82 -13.04 18.04
N CYS A 199 19.59 -13.38 17.66
CA CYS A 199 19.04 -12.91 16.40
C CYS A 199 18.71 -11.41 16.46
N CYS A 200 18.18 -10.91 17.58
CA CYS A 200 17.92 -9.49 17.79
C CYS A 200 19.21 -8.66 17.75
N ASP A 201 20.31 -9.15 18.33
CA ASP A 201 21.63 -8.53 18.20
C ASP A 201 22.08 -8.46 16.73
N ALA A 202 21.84 -9.52 15.95
CA ALA A 202 22.15 -9.56 14.52
C ALA A 202 21.26 -8.61 13.70
N GLN A 203 19.96 -8.52 14.01
CA GLN A 203 19.01 -7.60 13.39
C GLN A 203 19.38 -6.14 13.69
N PHE A 204 19.81 -5.83 14.92
CA PHE A 204 20.29 -4.51 15.30
C PHE A 204 21.55 -4.11 14.53
N ARG A 205 22.55 -5.01 14.46
CA ARG A 205 23.78 -4.76 13.68
C ARG A 205 23.50 -4.61 12.20
N PHE A 206 22.59 -5.42 11.67
CA PHE A 206 22.15 -5.31 10.30
C PHE A 206 21.51 -3.95 10.02
N ARG A 207 20.55 -3.52 10.86
CA ARG A 207 19.93 -2.18 10.79
C ARG A 207 20.97 -1.06 10.81
N SER A 208 21.95 -1.13 11.73
CA SER A 208 23.05 -0.16 11.80
C SER A 208 23.84 -0.14 10.49
N SER A 209 24.20 -1.30 9.95
CA SER A 209 24.92 -1.40 8.67
C SER A 209 24.16 -0.76 7.51
N VAL A 210 22.83 -0.96 7.43
CA VAL A 210 21.99 -0.29 6.42
C VAL A 210 22.02 1.23 6.62
N GLN A 211 21.88 1.70 7.86
CA GLN A 211 21.91 3.13 8.17
C GLN A 211 23.27 3.76 7.85
N ASP A 212 24.37 3.09 8.16
CA ASP A 212 25.74 3.56 7.88
C ASP A 212 25.99 3.68 6.37
N LEU A 213 25.54 2.69 5.58
CA LEU A 213 25.61 2.74 4.13
C LEU A 213 24.79 3.91 3.57
N TYR A 214 23.64 4.20 4.16
CA TYR A 214 22.72 5.26 3.74
C TYR A 214 23.12 6.67 4.20
N ALA A 215 23.86 6.79 5.31
CA ALA A 215 24.14 8.06 5.99
C ALA A 215 24.80 9.10 5.06
N GLN A 216 25.72 8.64 4.20
CA GLN A 216 26.38 9.48 3.21
C GLN A 216 25.44 9.79 2.03
N ALA A 217 25.19 11.08 1.77
CA ALA A 217 24.30 11.50 0.67
C ALA A 217 24.73 10.96 -0.71
N ALA A 218 26.04 10.78 -0.94
CA ALA A 218 26.60 10.21 -2.17
C ALA A 218 26.26 8.72 -2.38
N ASN A 219 25.90 8.01 -1.31
CA ASN A 219 25.56 6.59 -1.36
C ASN A 219 24.07 6.34 -1.59
N ARG A 220 23.25 7.39 -1.66
CA ARG A 220 21.79 7.26 -1.86
C ARG A 220 21.46 7.01 -3.33
N SER A 221 20.54 6.08 -3.56
CA SER A 221 20.12 5.71 -4.91
C SER A 221 19.42 6.86 -5.64
N LEU A 222 19.40 6.82 -6.98
CA LEU A 222 18.58 7.69 -7.80
C LEU A 222 17.09 7.42 -7.52
N THR A 223 16.73 6.15 -7.35
CA THR A 223 15.39 5.68 -7.00
C THR A 223 14.89 6.33 -5.72
N TYR A 224 15.72 6.43 -4.68
CA TYR A 224 15.39 7.16 -3.44
C TYR A 224 15.08 8.63 -3.71
N ARG A 225 15.94 9.33 -4.47
CA ARG A 225 15.73 10.76 -4.76
C ARG A 225 14.42 11.01 -5.51
N VAL A 226 14.12 10.18 -6.52
CA VAL A 226 12.85 10.22 -7.25
C VAL A 226 11.68 9.88 -6.31
N HIS A 227 11.83 8.88 -5.45
CA HIS A 227 10.81 8.51 -4.47
C HIS A 227 10.49 9.67 -3.53
N VAL A 228 11.49 10.32 -2.92
CA VAL A 228 11.28 11.45 -2.00
C VAL A 228 10.53 12.59 -2.68
N MET A 229 10.89 12.90 -3.93
CA MET A 229 10.22 13.94 -4.71
C MET A 229 8.75 13.60 -5.01
N LEU A 230 8.44 12.31 -5.27
CA LEU A 230 7.11 11.85 -5.67
C LEU A 230 6.27 11.32 -4.51
N LEU A 231 6.84 11.16 -3.32
CA LEU A 231 6.16 10.66 -2.12
C LEU A 231 4.92 11.50 -1.75
N PRO A 232 4.96 12.86 -1.78
CA PRO A 232 3.77 13.67 -1.55
C PRO A 232 2.61 13.30 -2.48
N LEU A 233 2.89 13.00 -3.76
CA LEU A 233 1.84 12.66 -4.73
C LEU A 233 1.15 11.34 -4.38
N LYS A 234 1.91 10.34 -3.90
CA LYS A 234 1.36 9.06 -3.44
C LYS A 234 0.51 9.21 -2.18
N ILE A 235 0.98 9.99 -1.22
CA ILE A 235 0.22 10.31 0.00
C ILE A 235 -1.07 11.07 -0.35
N PHE A 236 -0.96 12.08 -1.22
CA PHE A 236 -2.10 12.85 -1.70
C PHE A 236 -3.14 11.95 -2.36
N PHE A 237 -2.72 11.00 -3.20
CA PHE A 237 -3.61 10.01 -3.78
C PHE A 237 -4.36 9.22 -2.72
N LEU A 238 -3.67 8.62 -1.74
CA LEU A 238 -4.31 7.84 -0.68
C LEU A 238 -5.34 8.68 0.09
N LEU A 239 -4.99 9.92 0.46
CA LEU A 239 -5.90 10.86 1.14
C LEU A 239 -7.12 11.20 0.29
N VAL A 240 -6.92 11.50 -1.01
CA VAL A 240 -8.01 11.81 -1.93
C VAL A 240 -8.99 10.64 -2.04
N VAL A 241 -8.51 9.40 -2.12
CA VAL A 241 -9.46 8.29 -2.23
C VAL A 241 -10.23 8.04 -0.93
N VAL A 242 -9.60 8.20 0.24
CA VAL A 242 -10.32 8.19 1.53
C VAL A 242 -11.41 9.26 1.55
N ILE A 243 -11.09 10.48 1.12
CA ILE A 243 -12.03 11.60 1.05
C ILE A 243 -13.18 11.32 0.09
N ILE A 244 -12.90 10.75 -1.10
CA ILE A 244 -13.94 10.32 -2.04
C ILE A 244 -14.88 9.31 -1.36
N GLY A 245 -14.33 8.39 -0.58
CA GLY A 245 -15.14 7.43 0.20
C GLY A 245 -16.08 8.10 1.19
N LEU A 246 -15.55 9.04 1.99
CA LEU A 246 -16.34 9.84 2.94
C LEU A 246 -17.39 10.69 2.24
N MET A 247 -17.04 11.29 1.10
CA MET A 247 -17.96 12.10 0.30
C MET A 247 -19.08 11.26 -0.31
N LEU A 248 -18.80 10.03 -0.75
CA LEU A 248 -19.83 9.10 -1.23
C LEU A 248 -20.81 8.73 -0.12
N ALA A 249 -20.32 8.48 1.09
CA ALA A 249 -21.17 8.20 2.24
C ALA A 249 -22.04 9.42 2.62
N PHE A 250 -21.43 10.60 2.71
CA PHE A 250 -22.10 11.81 3.19
C PHE A 250 -23.04 12.44 2.15
N TRP A 251 -22.62 12.51 0.88
CA TRP A 251 -23.35 13.21 -0.18
C TRP A 251 -24.20 12.30 -1.06
N ARG A 252 -24.40 11.04 -0.65
CA ARG A 252 -25.13 10.02 -1.41
C ARG A 252 -26.42 10.53 -2.05
N LYS A 253 -27.32 11.10 -1.23
CA LYS A 253 -28.63 11.59 -1.70
C LYS A 253 -28.51 12.64 -2.80
N LYS A 254 -27.55 13.57 -2.67
CA LYS A 254 -27.32 14.62 -3.69
C LYS A 254 -26.78 14.06 -4.99
N VAL A 255 -25.88 13.07 -4.91
CA VAL A 255 -25.38 12.37 -6.10
C VAL A 255 -26.53 11.67 -6.81
N ASP A 256 -27.42 11.02 -6.06
CA ASP A 256 -28.57 10.34 -6.64
C ASP A 256 -29.50 11.32 -7.37
N THR A 257 -29.84 12.46 -6.76
CA THR A 257 -30.73 13.46 -7.36
C THR A 257 -30.18 14.12 -8.63
N HIS A 258 -28.89 14.49 -8.64
CA HIS A 258 -28.33 15.29 -9.75
C HIS A 258 -27.59 14.49 -10.81
N TYR A 259 -27.21 13.24 -10.51
CA TYR A 259 -26.40 12.41 -11.38
C TYR A 259 -27.01 11.03 -11.64
N GLU A 260 -28.33 10.88 -11.48
CA GLU A 260 -29.09 9.64 -11.73
C GLU A 260 -28.65 8.86 -12.98
N PRO A 261 -28.50 9.51 -14.17
CA PRO A 261 -28.21 8.78 -15.40
C PRO A 261 -26.81 8.12 -15.42
N ILE A 262 -25.89 8.54 -14.55
CA ILE A 262 -24.52 8.00 -14.48
C ILE A 262 -24.27 7.18 -13.21
N ILE A 263 -25.26 7.01 -12.32
CA ILE A 263 -25.04 6.27 -11.07
C ILE A 263 -24.49 4.88 -11.35
N LYS A 264 -25.11 4.08 -12.24
CA LYS A 264 -24.63 2.71 -12.57
C LYS A 264 -23.15 2.65 -13.00
N GLN A 265 -22.62 3.71 -13.61
CA GLN A 265 -21.20 3.81 -13.99
C GLN A 265 -20.34 4.21 -12.80
N LEU A 266 -20.80 5.18 -12.01
CA LEU A 266 -20.17 5.58 -10.74
C LEU A 266 -19.99 4.36 -9.82
N GLU A 267 -21.04 3.55 -9.71
CA GLU A 267 -21.10 2.35 -8.89
C GLU A 267 -20.01 1.33 -9.20
N ARG A 268 -19.92 0.98 -10.48
CA ARG A 268 -18.93 0.03 -10.96
C ARG A 268 -17.52 0.58 -10.78
N GLY A 269 -17.33 1.88 -11.02
CA GLY A 269 -16.08 2.56 -10.73
C GLY A 269 -15.68 2.44 -9.27
N VAL A 270 -16.57 2.79 -8.34
CA VAL A 270 -16.31 2.67 -6.89
C VAL A 270 -16.02 1.23 -6.49
N LEU A 271 -16.76 0.25 -7.01
CA LEU A 271 -16.54 -1.16 -6.69
C LEU A 271 -15.17 -1.67 -7.19
N VAL A 272 -14.82 -1.38 -8.44
CA VAL A 272 -13.51 -1.77 -9.01
C VAL A 272 -12.38 -1.06 -8.25
N GLY A 273 -12.55 0.23 -7.95
CA GLY A 273 -11.57 1.01 -7.22
C GLY A 273 -11.38 0.53 -5.78
N ALA A 274 -12.47 0.26 -5.07
CA ALA A 274 -12.43 -0.27 -3.71
C ALA A 274 -11.74 -1.65 -3.67
N PHE A 275 -12.09 -2.54 -4.61
CA PHE A 275 -11.42 -3.83 -4.75
C PHE A 275 -9.92 -3.69 -5.02
N ALA A 276 -9.52 -2.81 -5.94
CA ALA A 276 -8.09 -2.57 -6.22
C ALA A 276 -7.34 -2.07 -4.97
N MET A 277 -7.98 -1.21 -4.18
CA MET A 277 -7.37 -0.62 -2.98
C MET A 277 -7.26 -1.61 -1.80
N LEU A 278 -8.00 -2.73 -1.80
CA LEU A 278 -7.80 -3.82 -0.82
C LEU A 278 -6.41 -4.44 -0.89
N PHE A 279 -5.75 -4.39 -2.06
CA PHE A 279 -4.39 -4.91 -2.21
C PHE A 279 -3.36 -4.03 -1.51
N TRP A 280 -3.64 -2.75 -1.26
CA TRP A 280 -2.69 -1.86 -0.59
C TRP A 280 -2.34 -2.35 0.81
N PRO A 281 -3.29 -2.53 1.73
CA PRO A 281 -2.93 -2.99 3.06
C PRO A 281 -2.37 -4.41 3.06
N LEU A 282 -2.80 -5.31 2.16
CA LEU A 282 -2.23 -6.65 2.06
C LEU A 282 -0.75 -6.62 1.66
N THR A 283 -0.41 -5.84 0.63
CA THR A 283 0.99 -5.64 0.20
C THR A 283 1.81 -4.90 1.26
N PHE A 284 1.21 -3.93 1.96
CA PHE A 284 1.83 -3.21 3.06
C PHE A 284 2.18 -4.12 4.25
N HIS A 285 1.24 -4.98 4.66
CA HIS A 285 1.48 -5.95 5.74
C HIS A 285 2.50 -7.02 5.37
N ALA A 286 2.43 -7.53 4.15
CA ALA A 286 3.42 -8.45 3.62
C ALA A 286 4.84 -7.84 3.66
N ASN A 287 4.96 -6.57 3.28
CA ASN A 287 6.22 -5.83 3.41
C ASN A 287 6.64 -5.69 4.88
N LEU A 288 5.76 -5.22 5.76
CA LEU A 288 6.07 -5.08 7.20
C LEU A 288 6.56 -6.39 7.82
N GLN A 289 5.96 -7.51 7.45
CA GLN A 289 6.39 -8.83 7.89
C GLN A 289 7.79 -9.19 7.37
N SER A 290 8.10 -8.86 6.12
CA SER A 290 9.44 -9.07 5.57
C SER A 290 10.47 -8.18 6.28
N TRP A 291 10.08 -6.96 6.67
CA TRP A 291 10.93 -6.04 7.41
C TRP A 291 11.15 -6.47 8.87
N SER A 292 10.12 -6.98 9.56
CA SER A 292 10.24 -7.42 10.96
C SER A 292 11.15 -8.65 11.11
N VAL A 293 11.30 -9.44 10.05
CA VAL A 293 12.28 -10.53 9.98
C VAL A 293 13.72 -10.03 9.87
N LEU A 294 13.92 -8.88 9.22
CA LEU A 294 15.25 -8.28 9.03
C LEU A 294 15.69 -7.37 10.17
N TYR A 295 14.75 -6.63 10.76
CA TYR A 295 15.03 -5.57 11.74
C TYR A 295 14.47 -5.87 13.14
N GLY A 296 13.77 -7.00 13.31
CA GLY A 296 13.07 -7.36 14.54
C GLY A 296 11.70 -6.71 14.64
N SER A 297 10.80 -7.29 15.44
CA SER A 297 9.60 -6.59 15.91
C SER A 297 10.00 -5.71 17.08
N THR A 298 10.74 -4.62 16.80
CA THR A 298 10.90 -3.58 17.82
C THR A 298 9.56 -2.84 17.95
N PRO A 299 9.20 -2.33 19.15
CA PRO A 299 8.11 -1.35 19.36
C PRO A 299 8.39 0.02 18.71
N GLY A 300 9.18 0.00 17.63
CA GLY A 300 9.67 1.09 16.80
C GLY A 300 10.07 0.60 15.40
N GLY A 301 9.77 -0.65 15.02
CA GLY A 301 10.08 -1.22 13.69
C GLY A 301 8.88 -1.19 12.77
N SER A 302 7.71 -1.54 13.29
CA SER A 302 6.39 -1.25 12.71
C SER A 302 5.85 0.11 13.15
N ASP A 303 6.27 0.61 14.32
CA ASP A 303 5.80 1.89 14.87
C ASP A 303 6.58 3.09 14.29
N ALA A 304 7.83 2.94 13.84
CA ALA A 304 8.60 4.08 13.34
C ALA A 304 8.04 4.70 12.05
N ILE A 305 7.25 3.98 11.27
CA ILE A 305 6.56 4.55 10.10
C ILE A 305 5.57 5.66 10.53
N PHE A 306 5.08 5.66 11.77
CA PHE A 306 4.03 6.58 12.23
C PHE A 306 4.41 7.48 13.44
N VAL A 307 5.63 7.40 13.98
CA VAL A 307 6.01 8.08 15.25
C VAL A 307 6.49 9.55 15.16
N PRO A 308 6.89 10.18 14.04
CA PRO A 308 7.52 11.50 14.13
C PRO A 308 6.52 12.67 14.21
N PHE A 309 5.30 12.46 14.74
CA PHE A 309 4.39 13.58 15.02
C PHE A 309 4.71 14.30 16.36
N THR A 310 5.59 13.75 17.21
CA THR A 310 5.80 14.34 18.54
C THR A 310 7.28 14.48 18.88
N GLY A 311 7.82 15.69 18.75
CA GLY A 311 9.04 16.12 19.46
C GLY A 311 8.81 16.28 20.98
N MET A 312 8.07 15.35 21.59
CA MET A 312 7.69 15.33 23.00
C MET A 312 7.68 13.87 23.47
N SER A 313 8.90 13.32 23.64
CA SER A 313 9.20 11.88 23.52
C SER A 313 8.95 11.02 24.78
N TRP A 314 7.93 11.28 25.59
CA TRP A 314 7.65 10.41 26.75
C TRP A 314 6.18 10.34 27.20
N ALA A 315 5.28 11.20 26.70
CA ALA A 315 3.88 11.22 27.14
C ALA A 315 2.88 10.53 26.17
N MET A 316 3.24 10.31 24.90
CA MET A 316 2.32 9.81 23.86
C MET A 316 2.67 8.44 23.25
N GLU A 317 3.74 7.80 23.71
CA GLU A 317 4.10 6.44 23.32
C GLU A 317 2.97 5.41 23.51
N PRO A 318 2.21 5.39 24.63
CA PRO A 318 1.12 4.43 24.80
C PRO A 318 -0.10 4.73 23.91
N ILE A 319 -0.26 5.97 23.47
CA ILE A 319 -1.32 6.44 22.58
C ILE A 319 -1.02 5.91 21.16
N VAL A 320 0.16 6.16 20.61
CA VAL A 320 0.56 5.69 19.27
C VAL A 320 0.53 4.16 19.16
N ARG A 321 0.99 3.46 20.22
CA ARG A 321 0.88 1.99 20.36
C ARG A 321 -0.57 1.49 20.26
N LYS A 322 -1.53 2.28 20.74
CA LYS A 322 -2.98 2.01 20.67
C LYS A 322 -3.59 2.38 19.30
N TYR A 323 -3.01 3.35 18.60
CA TYR A 323 -3.51 3.85 17.32
C TYR A 323 -2.84 3.27 16.08
N ALA A 324 -1.83 2.40 16.17
CA ALA A 324 -1.38 1.59 15.03
C ALA A 324 -2.52 0.68 14.51
N ALA A 325 -3.28 0.10 15.43
CA ALA A 325 -4.54 -0.60 15.14
C ALA A 325 -5.63 0.36 14.57
N LEU A 326 -5.66 1.61 15.02
CA LEU A 326 -6.53 2.64 14.45
C LEU A 326 -6.07 3.05 13.04
N ALA A 327 -4.77 3.08 12.74
CA ALA A 327 -4.23 3.36 11.40
C ALA A 327 -4.55 2.21 10.44
N LEU A 328 -4.51 0.95 10.92
CA LEU A 328 -5.04 -0.23 10.24
C LEU A 328 -6.55 -0.10 9.98
N SER A 329 -7.31 0.30 11.00
CA SER A 329 -8.74 0.57 10.91
C SER A 329 -9.05 1.77 9.99
N LEU A 330 -8.19 2.78 9.91
CA LEU A 330 -8.30 3.90 8.97
C LEU A 330 -7.88 3.50 7.55
N SER A 331 -7.00 2.52 7.42
CA SER A 331 -6.50 2.05 6.13
C SER A 331 -7.41 1.01 5.50
N PHE A 332 -8.14 0.21 6.29
CA PHE A 332 -9.14 -0.76 5.82
C PHE A 332 -10.57 -0.27 5.98
N GLY A 333 -10.89 0.41 7.08
CA GLY A 333 -12.25 0.78 7.48
C GLY A 333 -12.96 1.64 6.46
N PRO A 334 -12.38 2.71 5.89
CA PRO A 334 -13.00 3.48 4.83
C PRO A 334 -13.34 2.65 3.58
N TRP A 335 -12.53 1.64 3.22
CA TRP A 335 -12.81 0.78 2.07
C TRP A 335 -13.85 -0.29 2.37
N ALA A 336 -13.77 -0.89 3.55
CA ALA A 336 -14.79 -1.80 4.04
C ALA A 336 -16.14 -1.08 4.14
N LEU A 337 -16.17 0.15 4.66
CA LEU A 337 -17.34 1.02 4.70
C LEU A 337 -17.82 1.37 3.29
N LEU A 338 -16.92 1.71 2.36
CA LEU A 338 -17.29 1.95 0.96
C LEU A 338 -18.00 0.75 0.36
N LEU A 339 -17.42 -0.45 0.47
CA LEU A 339 -18.05 -1.68 -0.02
C LEU A 339 -19.39 -1.92 0.66
N LEU A 340 -19.44 -1.78 1.99
CA LEU A 340 -20.64 -1.93 2.80
C LEU A 340 -21.74 -0.97 2.30
N PHE A 341 -21.54 0.35 2.36
CA PHE A 341 -22.53 1.33 1.91
C PHE A 341 -22.97 1.14 0.46
N PHE A 342 -22.10 0.60 -0.40
CA PHE A 342 -22.42 0.31 -1.79
C PHE A 342 -23.34 -0.90 -1.98
N PHE A 343 -23.06 -2.01 -1.29
CA PHE A 343 -23.84 -3.24 -1.39
C PHE A 343 -25.22 -3.12 -0.73
N PHE A 344 -25.38 -2.24 0.27
CA PHE A 344 -26.67 -1.94 0.92
C PHE A 344 -27.69 -1.21 0.00
N ARG A 345 -27.40 -1.00 -1.30
CA ARG A 345 -28.32 -0.35 -2.25
C ARG A 345 -29.38 -1.28 -2.87
N LYS A 346 -29.16 -2.60 -2.91
CA LYS A 346 -30.07 -3.53 -3.62
C LYS A 346 -30.76 -4.51 -2.66
N LYS A 347 -32.08 -4.38 -2.53
CA LYS A 347 -32.95 -5.31 -1.75
C LYS A 347 -32.76 -6.79 -2.11
N ASP A 348 -32.43 -7.12 -3.37
CA ASP A 348 -32.33 -8.53 -3.82
C ASP A 348 -30.94 -9.17 -3.68
N ILE A 349 -29.90 -8.39 -3.38
CA ILE A 349 -28.52 -8.91 -3.15
C ILE A 349 -28.16 -8.83 -1.64
N GLU A 350 -29.11 -8.34 -0.84
CA GLU A 350 -28.94 -7.89 0.54
C GLU A 350 -28.63 -9.02 1.51
N ALA A 351 -29.14 -10.24 1.28
CA ALA A 351 -28.82 -11.38 2.13
C ALA A 351 -27.43 -11.94 1.81
N THR A 352 -27.21 -12.44 0.59
CA THR A 352 -26.01 -13.21 0.23
C THR A 352 -24.71 -12.41 0.38
N VAL A 353 -24.69 -11.13 0.02
CA VAL A 353 -23.46 -10.31 0.15
C VAL A 353 -23.25 -9.82 1.57
N ARG A 354 -24.31 -9.64 2.37
CA ARG A 354 -24.19 -9.28 3.79
C ARG A 354 -23.67 -10.46 4.61
N THR A 355 -24.18 -11.68 4.37
CA THR A 355 -23.63 -12.88 5.01
C THR A 355 -22.22 -13.16 4.51
N ALA A 356 -21.95 -13.09 3.20
CA ALA A 356 -20.60 -13.28 2.67
C ALA A 356 -19.62 -12.21 3.19
N GLY A 357 -20.04 -10.94 3.30
CA GLY A 357 -19.22 -9.85 3.82
C GLY A 357 -18.92 -9.99 5.32
N VAL A 358 -19.91 -10.38 6.14
CA VAL A 358 -19.70 -10.63 7.57
C VAL A 358 -18.87 -11.90 7.79
N ILE A 359 -19.10 -12.97 7.01
CA ILE A 359 -18.32 -14.21 7.07
C ILE A 359 -16.89 -13.95 6.61
N LEU A 360 -16.66 -13.24 5.51
CA LEU A 360 -15.32 -12.91 5.03
C LEU A 360 -14.61 -11.93 5.97
N SER A 361 -15.31 -10.98 6.57
CA SER A 361 -14.71 -10.07 7.56
C SER A 361 -14.39 -10.82 8.86
N GLY A 362 -15.28 -11.71 9.30
CA GLY A 362 -15.05 -12.57 10.46
C GLY A 362 -13.89 -13.55 10.23
N LEU A 363 -13.84 -14.20 9.06
CA LEU A 363 -12.71 -15.05 8.66
C LEU A 363 -11.42 -14.23 8.55
N ALA A 364 -11.45 -13.02 7.98
CA ALA A 364 -10.28 -12.17 7.89
C ALA A 364 -9.75 -11.74 9.26
N VAL A 365 -10.62 -11.54 10.26
CA VAL A 365 -10.20 -11.23 11.64
C VAL A 365 -9.67 -12.48 12.35
N LEU A 366 -10.34 -13.63 12.21
CA LEU A 366 -9.95 -14.88 12.88
C LEU A 366 -8.70 -15.53 12.26
N LYS A 367 -8.39 -15.23 11.00
CA LYS A 367 -7.30 -15.81 10.21
C LYS A 367 -6.39 -14.74 9.61
N PHE A 368 -6.26 -13.61 10.31
CA PHE A 368 -5.50 -12.46 9.83
C PHE A 368 -4.03 -12.82 9.53
N ASP A 369 -3.39 -13.58 10.41
CA ASP A 369 -1.99 -14.00 10.23
C ASP A 369 -1.83 -14.93 9.01
N ASP A 370 -2.76 -15.87 8.81
CA ASP A 370 -2.75 -16.76 7.63
C ASP A 370 -2.94 -15.96 6.33
N LEU A 371 -3.79 -14.93 6.35
CA LEU A 371 -4.01 -14.02 5.22
C LEU A 371 -2.77 -13.18 4.92
N ILE A 372 -2.07 -12.69 5.95
CA ILE A 372 -0.81 -11.97 5.80
C ILE A 372 0.27 -12.90 5.25
N ASP A 373 0.39 -14.12 5.76
CA ASP A 373 1.36 -15.10 5.29
C ASP A 373 1.15 -15.46 3.81
N LEU A 374 -0.11 -15.58 3.39
CA LEU A 374 -0.50 -15.77 2.00
C LEU A 374 -0.17 -14.54 1.14
N SER A 375 -0.48 -13.35 1.68
CA SER A 375 -0.16 -12.08 1.03
C SER A 375 1.34 -11.90 0.88
N ASN A 376 2.15 -12.32 1.85
CA ASN A 376 3.60 -12.25 1.74
C ASN A 376 4.14 -13.16 0.64
N ARG A 377 3.54 -14.35 0.47
CA ARG A 377 3.88 -15.25 -0.63
C ARG A 377 3.49 -14.72 -2.00
N PHE A 378 2.27 -14.19 -2.16
CA PHE A 378 1.77 -13.86 -3.50
C PHE A 378 1.84 -12.38 -3.87
N LEU A 379 1.78 -11.48 -2.90
CA LEU A 379 1.70 -10.04 -3.06
C LEU A 379 2.90 -9.32 -2.43
N GLY A 380 3.76 -10.01 -1.68
CA GLY A 380 4.91 -9.47 -0.94
C GLY A 380 6.25 -9.93 -1.46
N SER A 381 7.20 -10.11 -0.55
CA SER A 381 8.57 -10.51 -0.87
C SER A 381 8.66 -11.85 -1.57
N GLY A 382 7.70 -12.76 -1.37
CA GLY A 382 7.60 -14.04 -2.09
C GLY A 382 7.01 -13.94 -3.49
N SER A 383 6.59 -12.75 -3.95
CA SER A 383 5.97 -12.60 -5.26
C SER A 383 6.96 -12.92 -6.39
N GLY A 384 6.66 -14.00 -7.10
CA GLY A 384 7.37 -14.41 -8.31
C GLY A 384 6.72 -13.86 -9.58
N TYR A 385 7.22 -14.32 -10.73
CA TYR A 385 6.70 -13.93 -12.05
C TYR A 385 5.21 -14.27 -12.24
N SER A 386 4.75 -15.40 -11.70
CA SER A 386 3.35 -15.84 -11.79
C SER A 386 2.40 -14.92 -11.04
N SER A 387 2.80 -14.50 -9.83
CA SER A 387 2.07 -13.50 -9.05
C SER A 387 1.97 -12.16 -9.77
N PHE A 388 3.07 -11.69 -10.34
CA PHE A 388 3.07 -10.46 -11.14
C PHE A 388 2.13 -10.56 -12.34
N LEU A 389 2.18 -11.68 -13.08
CA LEU A 389 1.26 -11.92 -14.20
C LEU A 389 -0.21 -11.93 -13.74
N ALA A 390 -0.51 -12.56 -12.61
CA ALA A 390 -1.86 -12.57 -12.04
C ALA A 390 -2.33 -11.14 -11.68
N MET A 391 -1.48 -10.34 -11.04
CA MET A 391 -1.79 -8.93 -10.74
C MET A 391 -2.05 -8.11 -12.02
N LEU A 392 -1.25 -8.34 -13.07
CA LEU A 392 -1.46 -7.70 -14.38
C LEU A 392 -2.77 -8.13 -15.04
N LEU A 393 -3.14 -9.40 -14.96
CA LEU A 393 -4.43 -9.88 -15.47
C LEU A 393 -5.62 -9.27 -14.72
N ILE A 394 -5.52 -9.13 -13.38
CA ILE A 394 -6.54 -8.44 -12.57
C ILE A 394 -6.64 -6.97 -13.00
N PHE A 395 -5.50 -6.31 -13.24
CA PHE A 395 -5.47 -4.94 -13.74
C PHE A 395 -6.18 -4.79 -15.09
N ILE A 396 -5.84 -5.64 -16.07
CA ILE A 396 -6.45 -5.64 -17.40
C ILE A 396 -7.95 -5.93 -17.30
N GLY A 397 -8.35 -6.91 -16.48
CA GLY A 397 -9.75 -7.23 -16.22
C GLY A 397 -10.52 -6.06 -15.62
N GLY A 398 -9.92 -5.36 -14.65
CA GLY A 398 -10.47 -4.13 -14.07
C GLY A 398 -10.67 -3.03 -15.10
N LEU A 399 -9.65 -2.76 -15.94
CA LEU A 399 -9.77 -1.79 -17.03
C LEU A 399 -10.85 -2.17 -18.04
N TYR A 400 -10.96 -3.46 -18.39
CA TYR A 400 -11.99 -3.97 -19.28
C TYR A 400 -13.40 -3.73 -18.72
N LEU A 401 -13.62 -4.03 -17.43
CA LEU A 401 -14.90 -3.78 -16.75
C LEU A 401 -15.26 -2.28 -16.75
N LEU A 402 -14.29 -1.41 -16.48
CA LEU A 402 -14.47 0.04 -16.54
C LEU A 402 -14.77 0.51 -17.97
N ALA A 403 -14.08 0.00 -18.98
CA ALA A 403 -14.29 0.37 -20.39
C ALA A 403 -15.65 -0.10 -20.92
N ARG A 404 -16.06 -1.34 -20.64
CA ARG A 404 -17.38 -1.90 -21.03
C ARG A 404 -18.52 -1.05 -20.47
N SER A 405 -18.37 -0.49 -19.28
CA SER A 405 -19.37 0.38 -18.66
C SER A 405 -19.62 1.68 -19.44
N ARG A 406 -18.62 2.18 -20.19
CA ARG A 406 -18.73 3.41 -20.99
C ARG A 406 -19.48 3.20 -22.30
N ARG A 407 -19.38 2.01 -22.91
CA ARG A 407 -19.97 1.72 -24.24
C ARG A 407 -21.49 1.48 -24.22
N LEU A 408 -22.06 1.04 -23.09
CA LEU A 408 -23.50 0.74 -22.96
C LEU A 408 -24.44 1.97 -23.08
N LYS A 409 -23.95 3.15 -23.47
CA LYS A 409 -24.72 4.40 -23.61
C LYS A 409 -24.88 4.91 -25.04
N ILE A 410 -24.35 4.22 -26.06
CA ILE A 410 -24.44 4.69 -27.45
C ILE A 410 -25.66 4.10 -28.20
N VAL A 411 -26.40 3.17 -27.60
CA VAL A 411 -27.67 2.71 -28.19
C VAL A 411 -28.77 3.67 -27.75
N ALA A 412 -29.06 4.66 -28.60
CA ALA A 412 -30.22 5.53 -28.45
C ALA A 412 -31.51 4.69 -28.53
N PRO A 413 -32.57 5.01 -27.77
CA PRO A 413 -33.87 4.39 -27.97
C PRO A 413 -34.37 4.73 -29.38
N GLU A 414 -34.78 3.71 -30.13
CA GLU A 414 -35.53 3.89 -31.37
C GLU A 414 -36.71 4.82 -31.08
N VAL A 415 -36.79 5.92 -31.81
CA VAL A 415 -37.96 6.78 -31.84
C VAL A 415 -39.07 5.95 -32.50
N PRO A 416 -40.17 5.61 -31.81
CA PRO A 416 -41.28 4.92 -32.46
C PRO A 416 -41.84 5.81 -33.55
N SER A 417 -41.68 5.37 -34.79
CA SER A 417 -42.16 6.06 -35.98
C SER A 417 -43.69 6.12 -35.97
N SER A 418 -44.19 7.35 -35.92
CA SER A 418 -45.44 7.84 -36.52
C SER A 418 -46.75 7.17 -36.07
N VAL A 419 -47.43 7.91 -35.19
CA VAL A 419 -48.88 8.15 -35.22
C VAL A 419 -49.32 8.44 -36.66
N LYS A 420 -50.19 7.59 -37.23
CA LYS A 420 -50.97 7.93 -38.42
C LYS A 420 -52.09 8.88 -38.01
N THR A 421 -52.09 10.09 -38.57
CA THR A 421 -53.24 11.00 -38.53
C THR A 421 -54.42 10.41 -39.32
N PRO A 422 -55.65 10.43 -38.80
CA PRO A 422 -56.84 10.09 -39.58
C PRO A 422 -57.17 11.24 -40.54
N GLY A 423 -57.41 10.89 -41.81
CA GLY A 423 -58.01 11.75 -42.82
C GLY A 423 -59.49 11.50 -42.97
#